data_AF-A0A1G8CTS5-F1
#
_entry.id   AF-A0A1G8CTS5-F1
#
_cell.length_a   1.000
_cell.length_b   1.000
_cell.length_c   1.000
_cell.angle_alpha   90.00
_cell.angle_beta   90.00
_cell.angle_gamma   90.00
#
_symmetry.space_group_name_H-M   'P 1'
#
loop_
_entity.id
_entity.type
_entity.pdbx_description
1 polymer ?
#
loop_
_entity_poly.entity_id
_entity_poly.type
_entity_poly.pdbx_seq_one_letter_code
_entity_poly.pdbx_strand_id
1 'polypeptide(L)'
;MPALQAVVRHDDVAEYERTAAGWRPGEAFPVLDGAALTRYEDVLRAEGRPELPAVTATAWPGAVASLGAAATHAAGALLAAATSRPHHRTDLTSLGGLLDSLHDVPVALVATADDLADLGDWPGMRHPGLGVVTARSAESLSCLIYRTLTVQARASSRDVVVTHPMAAGADEADAVALDELRPLVRGPVTSLRVLSHGRECCLLLPDGLVCGRGTAEPPADVDPALRVRLPSCLRGEGCWRQDLGDEDRIAASSIDTRLAFLQTCSSVAVGNNAHPPSVGVGLGFLEGTTVAVVGTIGLHVAYRPFYDDLAGALHGGARLGEAVARLNQVAVAEGGESARFGLLGDPALPVDVPASITREARRAPEVEPVDDQLIAAQTVLGRLRSLLALELPLDEGRLTTLEQVARRGLLARGQRQVDALREVRQGVDELQSSTTRELVHQVHDTWWGFFGDRARAFRQVDAVPVACPQCGRDSAVRVEMAHRLPVGLTVFALQCRRCGDLSWSTARTPAVELTTNHVVHAPKVQDNGLTGTFANRGDTAVLGHVGFAFVAGGVGDLPRGRSRPVHVPGGATARETWRFRLDERVQAAERYAVVTGLVEGEHQCSYVFVNVLPRDREVR
;
A
#
# COMPACT_ATOMS: atom_id res chain seq x y z
N MET A 1 23.28 -24.90 -42.75
CA MET A 1 21.82 -24.69 -42.58
C MET A 1 21.64 -23.28 -42.06
N PRO A 2 20.65 -22.50 -42.52
CA PRO A 2 20.34 -21.21 -41.91
C PRO A 2 19.99 -21.41 -40.42
N ALA A 3 20.34 -20.46 -39.56
CA ALA A 3 19.91 -20.47 -38.18
C ALA A 3 18.38 -20.39 -38.13
N LEU A 4 17.72 -21.27 -37.38
CA LEU A 4 16.28 -21.20 -37.17
C LEU A 4 15.99 -19.95 -36.34
N GLN A 5 15.12 -19.07 -36.86
CA GLN A 5 14.71 -17.87 -36.18
C GLN A 5 13.99 -18.24 -34.87
N ALA A 6 14.45 -17.72 -33.73
CA ALA A 6 13.95 -18.11 -32.42
C ALA A 6 12.52 -17.58 -32.11
N VAL A 7 12.14 -16.46 -32.73
CA VAL A 7 10.91 -15.71 -32.46
C VAL A 7 10.27 -15.23 -33.77
N VAL A 8 8.97 -15.45 -33.93
CA VAL A 8 8.17 -14.80 -34.99
C VAL A 8 7.54 -13.54 -34.40
N ARG A 9 7.69 -12.40 -35.08
CA ARG A 9 7.08 -11.13 -34.70
C ARG A 9 5.76 -10.93 -35.45
N HIS A 10 4.80 -10.30 -34.80
CA HIS A 10 3.51 -9.95 -35.38
C HIS A 10 3.11 -8.52 -34.99
N ASP A 11 2.79 -7.68 -35.98
CA ASP A 11 2.15 -6.37 -35.78
C ASP A 11 0.62 -6.48 -35.66
N ASP A 12 0.03 -7.59 -36.14
CA ASP A 12 -1.42 -7.84 -36.10
C ASP A 12 -1.80 -8.89 -35.04
N VAL A 13 -2.82 -8.55 -34.26
CA VAL A 13 -3.32 -9.40 -33.17
C VAL A 13 -3.96 -10.68 -33.69
N ALA A 14 -4.69 -10.63 -34.81
CA ALA A 14 -5.34 -11.83 -35.35
C ALA A 14 -4.33 -12.81 -36.00
N GLU A 15 -3.22 -12.32 -36.54
CA GLU A 15 -2.08 -13.14 -36.94
C GLU A 15 -1.39 -13.79 -35.74
N TYR A 16 -1.08 -13.00 -34.70
CA TYR A 16 -0.52 -13.52 -33.46
C TYR A 16 -1.39 -14.63 -32.86
N GLU A 17 -2.71 -14.43 -32.77
CA GLU A 17 -3.64 -15.45 -32.28
C GLU A 17 -3.63 -16.74 -33.10
N ARG A 18 -3.58 -16.62 -34.44
CA ARG A 18 -3.52 -17.79 -35.35
C ARG A 18 -2.22 -18.57 -35.16
N THR A 19 -1.07 -17.90 -35.10
CA THR A 19 0.22 -18.54 -34.87
C THR A 19 0.31 -19.16 -33.47
N ALA A 20 -0.16 -18.43 -32.45
CA ALA A 20 -0.18 -18.88 -31.06
C ALA A 20 -1.00 -20.16 -30.85
N ALA A 21 -2.14 -20.29 -31.52
CA ALA A 21 -2.98 -21.49 -31.46
C ALA A 21 -2.33 -22.73 -32.13
N GLY A 22 -1.37 -22.53 -33.03
CA GLY A 22 -0.66 -23.59 -33.74
C GLY A 22 0.70 -23.99 -33.13
N TRP A 23 1.31 -23.10 -32.34
CA TRP A 23 2.71 -23.21 -31.90
C TRP A 23 3.03 -24.49 -31.13
N ARG A 24 4.21 -25.05 -31.40
CA ARG A 24 4.75 -26.24 -30.75
C ARG A 24 6.18 -26.03 -30.25
N PRO A 25 6.61 -26.75 -29.19
CA PRO A 25 8.00 -26.76 -28.75
C PRO A 25 8.99 -27.04 -29.89
N GLY A 26 9.98 -26.17 -30.05
CA GLY A 26 10.97 -26.22 -31.13
C GLY A 26 10.62 -25.37 -32.36
N GLU A 27 9.40 -24.85 -32.45
CA GLU A 27 9.03 -23.82 -33.44
C GLU A 27 9.37 -22.42 -32.92
N ALA A 28 9.56 -21.48 -33.84
CA ALA A 28 9.79 -20.08 -33.54
C ALA A 28 8.63 -19.50 -32.71
N PHE A 29 8.92 -18.91 -31.55
CA PHE A 29 7.88 -18.48 -30.60
C PHE A 29 7.20 -17.20 -31.09
N PRO A 30 5.85 -17.14 -31.20
CA PRO A 30 5.16 -15.93 -31.64
C PRO A 30 5.12 -14.88 -30.52
N VAL A 31 5.48 -13.64 -30.86
CA VAL A 31 5.42 -12.48 -29.97
C VAL A 31 4.83 -11.29 -30.74
N LEU A 32 3.99 -10.49 -30.08
CA LEU A 32 3.54 -9.20 -30.61
C LEU A 32 4.67 -8.17 -30.57
N ASP A 33 4.88 -7.44 -31.67
CA ASP A 33 5.88 -6.38 -31.72
C ASP A 33 5.43 -5.16 -30.89
N GLY A 34 6.39 -4.50 -30.23
CA GLY A 34 6.08 -3.38 -29.34
C GLY A 34 7.24 -2.96 -28.44
N ALA A 35 7.08 -1.81 -27.76
CA ALA A 35 8.15 -1.17 -26.97
C ALA A 35 8.75 -2.08 -25.87
N ALA A 36 7.94 -2.96 -25.26
CA ALA A 36 8.41 -3.92 -24.26
C ALA A 36 9.37 -4.98 -24.86
N LEU A 37 9.15 -5.39 -26.11
CA LEU A 37 10.01 -6.33 -26.82
C LEU A 37 11.31 -5.64 -27.27
N THR A 38 11.21 -4.46 -27.89
CA THR A 38 12.39 -3.65 -28.26
C THR A 38 13.30 -3.41 -27.07
N ARG A 39 12.72 -3.04 -25.91
CA ARG A 39 13.48 -2.88 -24.66
C ARG A 39 14.20 -4.17 -24.24
N TYR A 40 13.52 -5.32 -24.29
CA TYR A 40 14.14 -6.58 -23.91
C TYR A 40 15.32 -6.95 -24.81
N GLU A 41 15.22 -6.68 -26.12
CA GLU A 41 16.31 -6.84 -27.07
C GLU A 41 17.50 -5.90 -26.80
N ASP A 42 17.24 -4.64 -26.46
CA ASP A 42 18.30 -3.67 -26.13
C ASP A 42 19.09 -4.11 -24.90
N VAL A 43 18.41 -4.65 -23.88
CA VAL A 43 19.07 -5.15 -22.67
C VAL A 43 19.81 -6.46 -22.92
N LEU A 44 19.25 -7.39 -23.71
CA LEU A 44 19.99 -8.59 -24.16
C LEU A 44 21.25 -8.21 -24.95
N ARG A 45 21.16 -7.22 -25.84
CA ARG A 45 22.30 -6.71 -26.62
C ARG A 45 23.37 -6.08 -25.72
N ALA A 46 22.96 -5.35 -24.68
CA ALA A 46 23.88 -4.81 -23.66
C ALA A 46 24.55 -5.93 -22.82
N GLU A 47 23.88 -7.07 -22.64
CA GLU A 47 24.44 -8.30 -22.06
C GLU A 47 25.27 -9.15 -23.04
N GLY A 48 25.54 -8.66 -24.26
CA GLY A 48 26.31 -9.35 -25.29
C GLY A 48 25.55 -10.44 -26.04
N ARG A 49 24.21 -10.46 -25.96
CA ARG A 49 23.32 -11.39 -26.67
C ARG A 49 22.52 -10.63 -27.74
N PRO A 50 23.01 -10.54 -28.99
CA PRO A 50 22.33 -9.77 -30.04
C PRO A 50 21.07 -10.43 -30.59
N GLU A 51 20.85 -11.73 -30.31
CA GLU A 51 19.73 -12.53 -30.79
C GLU A 51 18.75 -12.86 -29.67
N LEU A 52 17.47 -12.91 -30.01
CA LEU A 52 16.40 -13.33 -29.11
C LEU A 52 16.55 -14.83 -28.74
N PRO A 53 16.54 -15.21 -27.46
CA PRO A 53 16.66 -16.62 -27.04
C PRO A 53 15.44 -17.46 -27.45
N ALA A 54 15.69 -18.69 -27.90
CA ALA A 54 14.63 -19.65 -28.18
C ALA A 54 13.90 -20.10 -26.90
N VAL A 55 12.58 -20.24 -26.97
CA VAL A 55 11.78 -20.82 -25.88
C VAL A 55 11.96 -22.33 -25.85
N THR A 56 12.50 -22.84 -24.74
CA THR A 56 12.62 -24.28 -24.48
C THR A 56 11.46 -24.74 -23.61
N ALA A 57 10.65 -25.67 -24.10
CA ALA A 57 9.53 -26.20 -23.34
C ALA A 57 10.01 -26.93 -22.08
N THR A 58 9.43 -26.58 -20.93
CA THR A 58 9.86 -27.05 -19.61
C THR A 58 8.64 -27.30 -18.74
N ALA A 59 8.41 -28.53 -18.30
CA ALA A 59 7.23 -28.86 -17.48
C ALA A 59 7.26 -28.12 -16.12
N TRP A 60 6.25 -27.28 -15.86
CA TRP A 60 6.07 -26.56 -14.59
C TRP A 60 4.78 -27.04 -13.89
N PRO A 61 4.72 -27.04 -12.54
CA PRO A 61 3.51 -27.41 -11.82
C PRO A 61 2.40 -26.37 -11.98
N GLY A 62 1.15 -26.79 -11.78
CA GLY A 62 0.00 -25.89 -11.74
C GLY A 62 -0.84 -25.83 -13.01
N ALA A 63 -1.66 -24.79 -13.11
CA ALA A 63 -2.54 -24.51 -14.24
C ALA A 63 -2.35 -23.07 -14.75
N VAL A 64 -2.78 -22.82 -15.98
CA VAL A 64 -2.89 -21.45 -16.53
C VAL A 64 -4.36 -21.14 -16.74
N ALA A 65 -4.84 -20.07 -16.12
CA ALA A 65 -6.14 -19.46 -16.41
C ALA A 65 -5.91 -18.21 -17.28
N SER A 66 -6.83 -17.89 -18.19
CA SER A 66 -6.84 -16.57 -18.82
C SER A 66 -8.23 -15.98 -18.95
N LEU A 67 -8.26 -14.65 -18.80
CA LEU A 67 -9.44 -13.80 -18.71
C LEU A 67 -9.22 -12.60 -19.63
N GLY A 68 -10.17 -12.31 -20.53
CA GLY A 68 -10.12 -11.10 -21.35
C GLY A 68 -10.34 -11.33 -22.85
N ALA A 69 -9.65 -10.52 -23.66
CA ALA A 69 -9.68 -10.60 -25.12
C ALA A 69 -9.01 -11.88 -25.67
N ALA A 70 -9.21 -12.14 -26.98
CA ALA A 70 -8.64 -13.32 -27.63
C ALA A 70 -7.09 -13.32 -27.64
N ALA A 71 -6.44 -12.16 -27.78
CA ALA A 71 -4.99 -11.98 -27.61
C ALA A 71 -4.50 -12.45 -26.23
N THR A 72 -5.22 -12.08 -25.17
CA THR A 72 -4.97 -12.50 -23.79
C THR A 72 -5.13 -14.01 -23.63
N HIS A 73 -6.14 -14.60 -24.27
CA HIS A 73 -6.30 -16.06 -24.32
C HIS A 73 -5.20 -16.78 -25.10
N ALA A 74 -4.68 -16.19 -26.18
CA ALA A 74 -3.55 -16.71 -26.95
C ALA A 74 -2.24 -16.66 -26.14
N ALA A 75 -1.96 -15.55 -25.45
CA ALA A 75 -0.82 -15.43 -24.54
C ALA A 75 -0.86 -16.48 -23.42
N GLY A 76 -2.04 -16.71 -22.82
CA GLY A 76 -2.24 -17.77 -21.84
C GLY A 76 -2.06 -19.19 -22.40
N ALA A 77 -2.54 -19.44 -23.62
CA ALA A 77 -2.36 -20.73 -24.29
C ALA A 77 -0.88 -21.03 -24.60
N LEU A 78 -0.12 -20.02 -25.04
CA LEU A 78 1.34 -20.14 -25.26
C LEU A 78 2.08 -20.45 -23.96
N LEU A 79 1.77 -19.73 -22.88
CA LEU A 79 2.35 -19.98 -21.57
C LEU A 79 2.07 -21.43 -21.13
N ALA A 80 0.82 -21.88 -21.27
CA ALA A 80 0.40 -23.23 -20.92
C ALA A 80 1.14 -24.31 -21.75
N ALA A 81 1.19 -24.14 -23.07
CA ALA A 81 1.86 -25.06 -23.99
C ALA A 81 3.37 -25.15 -23.75
N ALA A 82 4.04 -24.03 -23.55
CA ALA A 82 5.48 -23.99 -23.27
C ALA A 82 5.85 -24.59 -21.90
N THR A 83 4.89 -24.64 -20.98
CA THR A 83 5.08 -25.16 -19.61
C THR A 83 4.40 -26.50 -19.32
N SER A 84 3.78 -27.11 -20.34
CA SER A 84 3.01 -28.37 -20.23
C SER A 84 1.89 -28.35 -19.18
N ARG A 85 1.28 -27.18 -18.93
CA ARG A 85 0.17 -26.99 -17.98
C ARG A 85 -1.19 -27.00 -18.70
N PRO A 86 -2.29 -27.39 -18.03
CA PRO A 86 -3.63 -27.22 -18.57
C PRO A 86 -3.97 -25.73 -18.72
N HIS A 87 -4.67 -25.38 -19.81
CA HIS A 87 -5.17 -24.03 -20.08
C HIS A 87 -6.68 -23.94 -19.86
N HIS A 88 -7.10 -23.00 -19.04
CA HIS A 88 -8.51 -22.69 -18.76
C HIS A 88 -8.82 -21.28 -19.25
N ARG A 89 -9.80 -21.13 -20.14
CA ARG A 89 -10.37 -19.81 -20.49
C ARG A 89 -11.56 -19.54 -19.56
N THR A 90 -11.65 -18.34 -19.03
CA THR A 90 -12.74 -17.92 -18.13
C THR A 90 -13.18 -16.50 -18.42
N ASP A 91 -14.42 -16.19 -18.06
CA ASP A 91 -14.88 -14.82 -17.85
C ASP A 91 -14.76 -14.42 -16.36
N LEU A 92 -15.12 -13.17 -16.07
CA LEU A 92 -15.02 -12.58 -14.74
C LEU A 92 -15.98 -13.22 -13.72
N THR A 93 -17.17 -13.65 -14.17
CA THR A 93 -18.21 -14.22 -13.29
C THR A 93 -17.88 -15.66 -12.91
N SER A 94 -17.22 -16.39 -13.80
CA SER A 94 -16.81 -17.78 -13.62
C SER A 94 -15.45 -17.94 -12.92
N LEU A 95 -14.60 -16.90 -12.92
CA LEU A 95 -13.24 -16.94 -12.37
C LEU A 95 -13.21 -17.42 -10.91
N GLY A 96 -14.15 -16.97 -10.07
CA GLY A 96 -14.22 -17.38 -8.66
C GLY A 96 -14.37 -18.89 -8.49
N GLY A 97 -15.32 -19.51 -9.22
CA GLY A 97 -15.55 -20.95 -9.17
C GLY A 97 -14.42 -21.76 -9.81
N LEU A 98 -13.76 -21.21 -10.85
CA LEU A 98 -12.55 -21.82 -11.42
C LEU A 98 -11.41 -21.85 -10.40
N LEU A 99 -11.14 -20.74 -9.71
CA LEU A 99 -10.10 -20.69 -8.67
C LEU A 99 -10.40 -21.63 -7.49
N ASP A 100 -11.65 -21.71 -7.05
CA ASP A 100 -12.06 -22.68 -6.01
C ASP A 100 -11.81 -24.13 -6.46
N SER A 101 -11.99 -24.44 -7.75
CA SER A 101 -11.70 -25.78 -8.30
C SER A 101 -10.21 -26.11 -8.47
N LEU A 102 -9.33 -25.11 -8.36
CA LEU A 102 -7.88 -25.24 -8.57
C LEU A 102 -7.05 -25.00 -7.29
N HIS A 103 -7.69 -24.84 -6.13
CA HIS A 103 -7.06 -24.41 -4.87
C HIS A 103 -5.80 -25.18 -4.41
N ASP A 104 -5.66 -26.44 -4.81
CA ASP A 104 -4.52 -27.30 -4.46
C ASP A 104 -3.28 -27.09 -5.34
N VAL A 105 -3.36 -26.32 -6.43
CA VAL A 105 -2.26 -26.17 -7.41
C VAL A 105 -1.92 -24.70 -7.69
N PRO A 106 -0.66 -24.36 -8.03
CA PRO A 106 -0.32 -23.00 -8.47
C PRO A 106 -1.13 -22.59 -9.70
N VAL A 107 -1.66 -21.36 -9.73
CA VAL A 107 -2.45 -20.85 -10.88
C VAL A 107 -1.84 -19.57 -11.42
N ALA A 108 -1.42 -19.58 -12.68
CA ALA A 108 -1.05 -18.37 -13.42
C ALA A 108 -2.33 -17.77 -14.05
N LEU A 109 -2.82 -16.64 -13.54
CA LEU A 109 -3.92 -15.90 -14.15
C LEU A 109 -3.34 -14.90 -15.16
N VAL A 110 -3.50 -15.17 -16.45
CA VAL A 110 -3.04 -14.34 -17.56
C VAL A 110 -4.16 -13.41 -18.02
N ALA A 111 -3.97 -12.10 -17.83
CA ALA A 111 -4.96 -11.08 -18.12
C ALA A 111 -4.27 -9.72 -18.39
N THR A 112 -4.88 -8.80 -19.13
CA THR A 112 -4.40 -7.40 -19.15
C THR A 112 -4.87 -6.67 -17.88
N ALA A 113 -4.28 -5.52 -17.60
CA ALA A 113 -4.66 -4.70 -16.46
C ALA A 113 -6.11 -4.19 -16.54
N ASP A 114 -6.64 -3.99 -17.76
CA ASP A 114 -8.02 -3.57 -18.00
C ASP A 114 -9.00 -4.75 -17.86
N ASP A 115 -8.63 -5.96 -18.31
CA ASP A 115 -9.39 -7.20 -18.06
C ASP A 115 -9.63 -7.47 -16.56
N LEU A 116 -8.78 -6.92 -15.69
CA LEU A 116 -8.78 -7.07 -14.24
C LEU A 116 -9.39 -5.88 -13.48
N ALA A 117 -9.82 -4.81 -14.17
CA ALA A 117 -10.29 -3.59 -13.53
C ALA A 117 -11.57 -3.80 -12.66
N ASP A 118 -12.46 -4.69 -13.13
CA ASP A 118 -13.75 -4.97 -12.49
C ASP A 118 -13.72 -6.13 -11.48
N LEU A 119 -12.56 -6.73 -11.24
CA LEU A 119 -12.39 -7.89 -10.34
C LEU A 119 -12.77 -7.65 -8.88
N GLY A 120 -12.91 -6.39 -8.47
CA GLY A 120 -13.41 -6.01 -7.15
C GLY A 120 -12.33 -5.97 -6.07
N ASP A 121 -11.48 -7.01 -6.01
CA ASP A 121 -10.37 -7.15 -5.06
C ASP A 121 -9.22 -8.02 -5.62
N TRP A 122 -8.12 -8.15 -4.86
CA TRP A 122 -6.99 -9.03 -5.19
C TRP A 122 -7.40 -10.52 -5.15
N PRO A 123 -7.30 -11.27 -6.27
CA PRO A 123 -7.81 -12.63 -6.36
C PRO A 123 -7.02 -13.64 -5.51
N GLY A 124 -5.73 -13.38 -5.26
CA GLY A 124 -4.91 -14.23 -4.39
C GLY A 124 -5.33 -14.21 -2.92
N MET A 125 -6.27 -13.33 -2.52
CA MET A 125 -6.94 -13.42 -1.22
C MET A 125 -7.71 -14.73 -1.02
N ARG A 126 -8.23 -15.31 -2.12
CA ARG A 126 -8.93 -16.60 -2.10
C ARG A 126 -8.02 -17.78 -2.37
N HIS A 127 -6.88 -17.52 -3.02
CA HIS A 127 -6.00 -18.55 -3.58
C HIS A 127 -4.52 -18.18 -3.36
N PRO A 128 -3.90 -18.56 -2.23
CA PRO A 128 -2.54 -18.14 -1.88
C PRO A 128 -1.45 -18.52 -2.89
N GLY A 129 -1.63 -19.59 -3.66
CA GLY A 129 -0.73 -20.02 -4.74
C GLY A 129 -0.98 -19.36 -6.11
N LEU A 130 -1.78 -18.30 -6.16
CA LEU A 130 -2.10 -17.56 -7.40
C LEU A 130 -1.01 -16.52 -7.71
N GLY A 131 -0.56 -16.48 -8.95
CA GLY A 131 0.18 -15.35 -9.51
C GLY A 131 -0.57 -14.74 -10.69
N VAL A 132 -0.58 -13.41 -10.78
CA VAL A 132 -1.29 -12.67 -11.82
C VAL A 132 -0.28 -12.18 -12.86
N VAL A 133 -0.28 -12.81 -14.03
CA VAL A 133 0.60 -12.48 -15.15
C VAL A 133 -0.09 -11.41 -16.00
N THR A 134 0.31 -10.15 -15.79
CA THR A 134 -0.42 -8.99 -16.33
C THR A 134 0.51 -7.90 -16.85
N ALA A 135 0.03 -7.18 -17.87
CA ALA A 135 0.63 -5.99 -18.44
C ALA A 135 -0.46 -4.98 -18.83
N ARG A 136 -0.08 -3.78 -19.26
CA ARG A 136 -1.04 -2.73 -19.66
C ARG A 136 -1.64 -2.93 -21.05
N SER A 137 -0.98 -3.69 -21.90
CA SER A 137 -1.43 -3.98 -23.27
C SER A 137 -1.14 -5.43 -23.67
N ALA A 138 -1.70 -5.87 -24.80
CA ALA A 138 -1.49 -7.22 -25.33
C ALA A 138 -0.04 -7.47 -25.76
N GLU A 139 0.62 -6.45 -26.31
CA GLU A 139 2.02 -6.48 -26.75
C GLU A 139 2.97 -6.67 -25.56
N SER A 140 2.79 -5.86 -24.52
CA SER A 140 3.56 -5.99 -23.28
C SER A 140 3.25 -7.30 -22.53
N LEU A 141 2.01 -7.81 -22.61
CA LEU A 141 1.65 -9.11 -22.03
C LEU A 141 2.32 -10.27 -22.78
N SER A 142 2.28 -10.25 -24.12
CA SER A 142 2.97 -11.22 -24.98
C SER A 142 4.48 -11.22 -24.72
N CYS A 143 5.09 -10.03 -24.60
CA CYS A 143 6.49 -9.89 -24.22
C CYS A 143 6.76 -10.43 -22.80
N LEU A 144 5.88 -10.15 -21.81
CA LEU A 144 6.02 -10.69 -20.46
C LEU A 144 6.03 -12.22 -20.46
N ILE A 145 5.09 -12.89 -21.15
CA ILE A 145 5.08 -14.35 -21.32
C ILE A 145 6.42 -14.85 -21.86
N TYR A 146 6.89 -14.25 -22.96
CA TYR A 146 8.13 -14.62 -23.61
C TYR A 146 9.36 -14.46 -22.68
N ARG A 147 9.46 -13.35 -21.95
CA ARG A 147 10.56 -13.09 -20.99
C ARG A 147 10.51 -14.03 -19.78
N THR A 148 9.32 -14.38 -19.30
CA THR A 148 9.13 -15.36 -18.21
C THR A 148 9.65 -16.74 -18.63
N LEU A 149 9.39 -17.16 -19.87
CA LEU A 149 9.89 -18.43 -20.43
C LEU A 149 11.40 -18.40 -20.74
N THR A 150 11.97 -17.23 -21.03
CA THR A 150 13.39 -17.05 -21.39
C THR A 150 14.24 -16.42 -20.28
N VAL A 151 13.75 -16.35 -19.04
CA VAL A 151 14.42 -15.69 -17.89
C VAL A 151 15.86 -16.16 -17.67
N GLN A 152 16.15 -17.44 -17.94
CA GLN A 152 17.47 -18.04 -17.79
C GLN A 152 18.49 -17.59 -18.85
N ALA A 153 18.05 -16.92 -19.93
CA ALA A 153 18.92 -16.36 -20.95
C ALA A 153 19.55 -15.02 -20.54
N ARG A 154 19.04 -14.37 -19.49
CA ARG A 154 19.63 -13.13 -18.97
C ARG A 154 20.93 -13.41 -18.21
N ALA A 155 21.85 -12.44 -18.18
CA ALA A 155 22.95 -12.43 -17.22
C ALA A 155 22.40 -12.24 -15.79
N SER A 156 23.02 -12.88 -14.80
CA SER A 156 22.76 -12.63 -13.38
C SER A 156 24.04 -12.10 -12.76
N SER A 157 23.93 -11.00 -12.01
CA SER A 157 25.05 -10.13 -11.67
C SER A 157 25.09 -9.80 -10.17
N ARG A 158 23.98 -9.28 -9.63
CA ARG A 158 23.87 -8.83 -8.23
C ARG A 158 22.42 -8.74 -7.79
N ASP A 159 22.22 -8.75 -6.47
CA ASP A 159 21.02 -8.18 -5.87
C ASP A 159 21.25 -6.69 -5.57
N VAL A 160 20.16 -5.95 -5.33
CA VAL A 160 20.19 -4.55 -4.86
C VAL A 160 19.15 -4.38 -3.76
N VAL A 161 19.57 -3.83 -2.61
CA VAL A 161 18.74 -3.52 -1.46
C VAL A 161 18.55 -2.00 -1.34
N VAL A 162 17.31 -1.56 -1.34
CA VAL A 162 16.92 -0.15 -1.20
C VAL A 162 16.09 0.00 0.07
N THR A 163 16.52 0.86 0.99
CA THR A 163 15.84 1.03 2.28
C THR A 163 15.67 2.52 2.58
N HIS A 164 14.47 2.96 2.94
CA HIS A 164 14.23 4.33 3.40
C HIS A 164 15.15 4.68 4.58
N PRO A 165 15.78 5.86 4.65
CA PRO A 165 16.80 6.16 5.67
C PRO A 165 16.30 6.11 7.12
N MET A 166 14.99 6.22 7.35
CA MET A 166 14.38 6.06 8.68
C MET A 166 14.01 4.60 9.02
N ALA A 167 14.03 3.69 8.04
CA ALA A 167 13.68 2.29 8.25
C ALA A 167 14.88 1.49 8.78
N ALA A 168 14.61 0.57 9.71
CA ALA A 168 15.65 -0.27 10.31
C ALA A 168 16.36 -1.16 9.27
N GLY A 169 17.69 -1.11 9.25
CA GLY A 169 18.53 -1.75 8.23
C GLY A 169 18.92 -0.84 7.05
N ALA A 170 18.68 0.48 7.15
CA ALA A 170 19.16 1.46 6.18
C ALA A 170 20.71 1.53 6.11
N ASP A 171 21.38 1.23 7.22
CA ASP A 171 22.84 1.11 7.34
C ASP A 171 23.43 -0.12 6.62
N GLU A 172 22.58 -1.06 6.22
CA GLU A 172 22.94 -2.27 5.46
C GLU A 172 22.35 -2.27 4.03
N ALA A 173 21.81 -1.14 3.57
CA ALA A 173 21.25 -1.01 2.22
C ALA A 173 22.33 -0.63 1.20
N ASP A 174 22.16 -1.04 -0.07
CA ASP A 174 23.00 -0.57 -1.17
C ASP A 174 22.63 0.88 -1.58
N ALA A 175 21.39 1.31 -1.30
CA ALA A 175 20.93 2.68 -1.49
C ALA A 175 19.84 3.07 -0.46
N VAL A 176 19.92 4.29 0.05
CA VAL A 176 18.87 4.99 0.81
C VAL A 176 18.28 6.19 0.06
N ALA A 177 18.94 6.61 -1.03
CA ALA A 177 18.58 7.72 -1.90
C ALA A 177 18.51 7.31 -3.40
N LEU A 178 17.94 8.17 -4.26
CA LEU A 178 17.79 7.93 -5.69
C LEU A 178 19.12 8.11 -6.45
N ASP A 179 19.95 9.07 -6.02
CA ASP A 179 21.29 9.28 -6.58
C ASP A 179 22.21 8.06 -6.38
N GLU A 180 22.11 7.39 -5.23
CA GLU A 180 22.73 6.10 -4.91
C GLU A 180 22.11 4.94 -5.72
N LEU A 181 20.78 4.89 -5.84
CA LEU A 181 20.09 3.84 -6.60
C LEU A 181 20.40 3.89 -8.10
N ARG A 182 20.50 5.10 -8.68
CA ARG A 182 20.67 5.34 -10.11
C ARG A 182 21.85 4.58 -10.75
N PRO A 183 23.08 4.56 -10.22
CA PRO A 183 24.17 3.73 -10.75
C PRO A 183 23.96 2.23 -10.53
N LEU A 184 23.17 1.82 -9.52
CA LEU A 184 22.91 0.40 -9.23
C LEU A 184 21.94 -0.24 -10.24
N VAL A 185 20.99 0.53 -10.78
CA VAL A 185 19.98 0.03 -11.74
C VAL A 185 20.35 0.21 -13.21
N ARG A 186 21.56 0.69 -13.54
CA ARG A 186 22.07 0.83 -14.92
C ARG A 186 22.53 -0.47 -15.58
N GLY A 187 22.68 -1.54 -14.79
CA GLY A 187 23.03 -2.87 -15.27
C GLY A 187 22.00 -3.88 -14.81
N PRO A 188 22.09 -5.15 -15.26
CA PRO A 188 21.20 -6.18 -14.79
C PRO A 188 21.23 -6.33 -13.27
N VAL A 189 20.08 -6.70 -12.72
CA VAL A 189 19.86 -7.03 -11.31
C VAL A 189 19.13 -8.37 -11.26
N THR A 190 19.54 -9.28 -10.37
CA THR A 190 18.88 -10.56 -10.12
C THR A 190 17.58 -10.30 -9.34
N SER A 191 17.69 -9.78 -8.12
CA SER A 191 16.53 -9.27 -7.36
C SER A 191 16.74 -7.85 -6.83
N LEU A 192 15.68 -7.05 -6.91
CA LEU A 192 15.59 -5.72 -6.30
C LEU A 192 14.73 -5.83 -5.05
N ARG A 193 15.28 -5.53 -3.89
CA ARG A 193 14.59 -5.56 -2.59
C ARG A 193 14.34 -4.12 -2.15
N VAL A 194 13.09 -3.73 -1.88
CA VAL A 194 12.76 -2.35 -1.46
C VAL A 194 11.96 -2.36 -0.16
N LEU A 195 12.46 -1.67 0.87
CA LEU A 195 11.71 -1.28 2.07
C LEU A 195 11.57 0.24 2.08
N SER A 196 10.41 0.77 1.68
CA SER A 196 10.19 2.22 1.74
C SER A 196 8.72 2.59 1.92
N HIS A 197 8.49 3.88 2.17
CA HIS A 197 7.19 4.49 1.94
C HIS A 197 6.91 4.58 0.44
N GLY A 198 5.65 4.79 0.10
CA GLY A 198 5.24 4.87 -1.29
C GLY A 198 3.73 4.94 -1.46
N ARG A 199 3.34 4.84 -2.72
CA ARG A 199 1.96 4.83 -3.20
C ARG A 199 1.87 3.74 -4.26
N GLU A 200 0.65 3.35 -4.60
CA GLU A 200 0.38 2.49 -5.76
C GLU A 200 1.11 2.96 -7.04
N CYS A 201 1.30 4.27 -7.22
CA CYS A 201 1.99 4.84 -8.38
C CYS A 201 3.53 4.99 -8.27
N CYS A 202 4.13 4.87 -7.09
CA CYS A 202 5.57 5.13 -6.90
C CYS A 202 6.17 4.59 -5.60
N LEU A 203 7.45 4.20 -5.65
CA LEU A 203 8.30 4.01 -4.46
C LEU A 203 8.93 5.36 -4.09
N LEU A 204 8.81 5.81 -2.84
CA LEU A 204 9.35 7.08 -2.38
C LEU A 204 10.81 6.93 -1.94
N LEU A 205 11.65 7.90 -2.27
CA LEU A 205 12.97 8.12 -1.68
C LEU A 205 13.05 9.60 -1.21
N PRO A 206 14.03 9.98 -0.37
CA PRO A 206 14.11 11.34 0.18
C PRO A 206 14.25 12.40 -0.92
N ASP A 207 15.20 12.16 -1.82
CA ASP A 207 15.67 12.99 -2.93
C ASP A 207 14.95 12.70 -4.27
N GLY A 208 14.08 11.68 -4.34
CA GLY A 208 13.55 11.23 -5.61
C GLY A 208 12.47 10.16 -5.51
N LEU A 209 12.12 9.53 -6.64
CA LEU A 209 11.21 8.37 -6.65
C LEU A 209 11.39 7.41 -7.83
N VAL A 210 10.92 6.17 -7.62
CA VAL A 210 10.69 5.20 -8.69
C VAL A 210 9.24 5.29 -9.15
N CYS A 211 9.03 5.72 -10.39
CA CYS A 211 7.73 6.05 -10.98
C CYS A 211 7.13 4.86 -11.77
N GLY A 212 5.94 4.39 -11.38
CA GLY A 212 5.25 3.30 -12.07
C GLY A 212 4.79 3.63 -13.50
N ARG A 213 4.41 4.89 -13.74
CA ARG A 213 3.98 5.38 -15.06
C ARG A 213 5.15 5.54 -16.05
N GLY A 214 6.34 5.88 -15.55
CA GLY A 214 7.48 6.29 -16.36
C GLY A 214 7.27 7.64 -17.08
N THR A 215 7.91 7.77 -18.24
CA THR A 215 7.98 8.99 -19.08
C THR A 215 6.88 9.10 -20.14
N ALA A 216 5.99 8.11 -20.25
CA ALA A 216 4.88 8.14 -21.20
C ALA A 216 4.05 9.44 -21.08
N GLU A 217 3.45 9.90 -22.18
CA GLU A 217 2.53 11.04 -22.15
C GLU A 217 1.29 10.70 -21.28
N PRO A 218 0.66 11.69 -20.62
CA PRO A 218 -0.63 11.47 -19.99
C PRO A 218 -1.67 11.05 -21.05
N PRO A 219 -2.64 10.17 -20.74
CA PRO A 219 -3.73 9.86 -21.65
C PRO A 219 -4.48 11.14 -22.04
N ALA A 220 -4.79 11.28 -23.33
CA ALA A 220 -5.47 12.48 -23.85
C ALA A 220 -6.83 12.73 -23.17
N ASP A 221 -7.57 11.66 -22.91
CA ASP A 221 -8.88 11.68 -22.25
C ASP A 221 -8.87 10.83 -20.97
N VAL A 222 -8.73 11.50 -19.83
CA VAL A 222 -9.05 10.89 -18.53
C VAL A 222 -10.43 11.37 -18.12
N ASP A 223 -11.43 10.48 -18.22
CA ASP A 223 -12.83 10.78 -17.88
C ASP A 223 -12.92 11.25 -16.41
N PRO A 224 -13.33 12.51 -16.15
CA PRO A 224 -13.46 13.04 -14.80
C PRO A 224 -14.67 12.46 -14.04
N ALA A 225 -15.63 11.85 -14.74
CA ALA A 225 -16.81 11.22 -14.13
C ALA A 225 -16.48 9.87 -13.48
N LEU A 226 -15.35 9.25 -13.85
CA LEU A 226 -14.80 8.12 -13.12
C LEU A 226 -14.46 8.55 -11.69
N ARG A 227 -15.23 8.06 -10.72
CA ARG A 227 -15.02 8.26 -9.26
C ARG A 227 -13.81 7.46 -8.73
N VAL A 228 -12.70 7.53 -9.47
CA VAL A 228 -11.43 6.86 -9.19
C VAL A 228 -10.43 7.93 -8.73
N ARG A 229 -9.48 7.57 -7.87
CA ARG A 229 -8.47 8.52 -7.37
C ARG A 229 -7.47 8.80 -8.50
N LEU A 230 -7.49 9.99 -9.09
CA LEU A 230 -6.60 10.33 -10.20
C LEU A 230 -5.32 11.04 -9.70
N PRO A 231 -4.10 10.48 -9.87
CA PRO A 231 -2.85 11.17 -9.52
C PRO A 231 -2.60 12.39 -10.42
N SER A 232 -1.78 13.34 -9.95
CA SER A 232 -1.48 14.61 -10.64
C SER A 232 -0.96 14.45 -12.07
N CYS A 233 -0.14 13.42 -12.31
CA CYS A 233 0.48 13.18 -13.61
C CYS A 233 -0.53 12.80 -14.69
N LEU A 234 -1.63 12.13 -14.34
CA LEU A 234 -2.74 11.86 -15.26
C LEU A 234 -3.66 13.08 -15.47
N ARG A 235 -3.45 14.17 -14.74
CA ARG A 235 -4.16 15.45 -14.92
C ARG A 235 -3.32 16.49 -15.68
N GLY A 236 -2.16 16.10 -16.20
CA GLY A 236 -1.21 16.99 -16.88
C GLY A 236 -0.40 17.89 -15.95
N GLU A 237 -0.54 17.79 -14.63
CA GLU A 237 0.14 18.70 -13.69
C GLU A 237 1.53 18.23 -13.23
N GLY A 238 2.06 17.14 -13.79
CA GLY A 238 3.38 16.60 -13.44
C GLY A 238 3.40 15.72 -12.17
N CYS A 239 4.56 15.60 -11.53
CA CYS A 239 4.73 14.77 -10.33
C CYS A 239 4.06 15.41 -9.09
N TRP A 240 3.49 14.60 -8.18
CA TRP A 240 2.83 15.11 -6.98
C TRP A 240 3.79 15.74 -5.96
N ARG A 241 5.06 15.28 -5.99
CA ARG A 241 6.24 15.94 -5.40
C ARG A 241 6.64 17.06 -6.36
N GLN A 242 6.16 18.27 -6.11
CA GLN A 242 6.43 19.45 -6.96
C GLN A 242 7.87 19.96 -6.82
N ASP A 243 8.56 19.51 -5.77
CA ASP A 243 9.97 19.72 -5.48
C ASP A 243 10.92 18.85 -6.32
N LEU A 244 10.39 17.88 -7.10
CA LEU A 244 11.17 16.93 -7.88
C LEU A 244 11.03 17.15 -9.39
N GLY A 245 12.16 17.21 -10.09
CA GLY A 245 12.28 17.34 -11.54
C GLY A 245 12.03 16.04 -12.31
N ASP A 246 12.40 16.01 -13.59
CA ASP A 246 12.42 14.79 -14.42
C ASP A 246 13.67 13.95 -14.09
N GLU A 247 14.74 14.63 -13.73
CA GLU A 247 16.01 14.12 -13.25
C GLU A 247 15.92 13.42 -11.89
N ASP A 248 14.91 13.71 -11.06
CA ASP A 248 14.70 13.08 -9.74
C ASP A 248 13.73 11.90 -9.79
N ARG A 249 13.59 11.32 -10.99
CA ARG A 249 12.71 10.18 -11.25
C ARG A 249 13.47 9.08 -12.00
N ILE A 250 13.16 7.84 -11.63
CA ILE A 250 13.53 6.63 -12.39
C ILE A 250 12.22 5.94 -12.76
N ALA A 251 12.02 5.56 -14.02
CA ALA A 251 10.86 4.77 -14.39
C ALA A 251 11.02 3.34 -13.82
N ALA A 252 9.99 2.76 -13.21
CA ALA A 252 10.03 1.37 -12.77
C ALA A 252 10.37 0.42 -13.93
N SER A 253 9.87 0.73 -15.13
CA SER A 253 10.19 0.00 -16.36
C SER A 253 11.65 0.16 -16.81
N SER A 254 12.36 1.20 -16.36
CA SER A 254 13.78 1.40 -16.68
C SER A 254 14.76 0.60 -15.82
N ILE A 255 14.27 -0.08 -14.78
CA ILE A 255 15.10 -0.88 -13.86
C ILE A 255 15.14 -2.32 -14.35
N ASP A 256 16.32 -2.79 -14.76
CA ASP A 256 16.49 -4.12 -15.36
C ASP A 256 16.72 -5.22 -14.31
N THR A 257 15.71 -5.44 -13.47
CA THR A 257 15.66 -6.53 -12.48
C THR A 257 14.86 -7.72 -12.99
N ARG A 258 15.05 -8.93 -12.45
CA ARG A 258 14.20 -10.11 -12.76
C ARG A 258 13.03 -10.22 -11.80
N LEU A 259 13.32 -10.12 -10.50
CA LEU A 259 12.37 -10.17 -9.39
C LEU A 259 12.43 -8.87 -8.59
N ALA A 260 11.31 -8.16 -8.47
CA ALA A 260 11.19 -7.05 -7.54
C ALA A 260 10.42 -7.49 -6.28
N PHE A 261 11.00 -7.30 -5.09
CA PHE A 261 10.35 -7.49 -3.80
C PHE A 261 10.09 -6.13 -3.15
N LEU A 262 8.83 -5.71 -3.08
CA LEU A 262 8.42 -4.32 -2.83
C LEU A 262 7.62 -4.19 -1.53
N GLN A 263 8.31 -4.04 -0.38
CA GLN A 263 7.69 -3.67 0.90
C GLN A 263 7.35 -2.17 0.94
N THR A 264 6.28 -1.79 0.24
CA THR A 264 5.67 -0.45 0.31
C THR A 264 4.18 -0.53 -0.01
N CYS A 265 3.37 0.29 0.66
CA CYS A 265 1.90 0.27 0.57
C CYS A 265 1.37 0.21 -0.86
N SER A 266 0.50 -0.79 -1.11
CA SER A 266 -0.18 -1.05 -2.38
C SER A 266 0.73 -1.14 -3.61
N SER A 267 1.96 -1.68 -3.47
CA SER A 267 2.83 -1.95 -4.63
C SER A 267 2.26 -3.01 -5.58
N VAL A 268 1.33 -3.85 -5.09
CA VAL A 268 0.46 -4.74 -5.88
C VAL A 268 -1.00 -4.40 -5.57
N ALA A 269 -1.71 -3.85 -6.56
CA ALA A 269 -3.09 -3.36 -6.40
C ALA A 269 -4.09 -3.90 -7.44
N VAL A 270 -3.73 -4.96 -8.17
CA VAL A 270 -4.55 -5.45 -9.29
C VAL A 270 -5.91 -6.00 -8.80
N GLY A 271 -7.00 -5.48 -9.38
CA GLY A 271 -8.38 -5.73 -8.94
C GLY A 271 -8.91 -4.81 -7.82
N ASN A 272 -8.02 -4.29 -6.97
CA ASN A 272 -8.35 -3.32 -5.90
C ASN A 272 -7.73 -1.93 -6.11
N ASN A 273 -7.28 -1.58 -7.32
CA ASN A 273 -6.57 -0.32 -7.58
C ASN A 273 -7.35 0.90 -7.06
N ALA A 274 -6.65 1.77 -6.35
CA ALA A 274 -7.10 3.11 -5.98
C ALA A 274 -6.94 4.06 -7.17
N HIS A 275 -5.80 3.96 -7.87
CA HIS A 275 -5.47 4.72 -9.08
C HIS A 275 -5.76 3.90 -10.36
N PRO A 276 -5.68 4.51 -11.56
CA PRO A 276 -5.73 3.74 -12.80
C PRO A 276 -4.48 2.85 -12.98
N PRO A 277 -4.59 1.63 -13.55
CA PRO A 277 -3.45 0.72 -13.70
C PRO A 277 -2.27 1.28 -14.54
N SER A 278 -2.53 2.28 -15.38
CA SER A 278 -1.53 3.02 -16.15
C SER A 278 -0.44 3.70 -15.31
N VAL A 279 -0.67 3.91 -14.00
CA VAL A 279 0.36 4.44 -13.08
C VAL A 279 0.96 3.41 -12.13
N GLY A 280 0.36 2.21 -12.01
CA GLY A 280 0.73 1.22 -10.99
C GLY A 280 2.21 0.83 -11.04
N VAL A 281 2.90 0.83 -9.89
CA VAL A 281 4.35 0.65 -9.80
C VAL A 281 4.78 -0.79 -10.07
N GLY A 282 4.05 -1.79 -9.55
CA GLY A 282 4.27 -3.20 -9.89
C GLY A 282 4.09 -3.47 -11.39
N LEU A 283 3.06 -2.89 -12.02
CA LEU A 283 2.88 -2.96 -13.48
C LEU A 283 4.02 -2.24 -14.21
N GLY A 284 4.49 -1.10 -13.70
CA GLY A 284 5.64 -0.40 -14.27
C GLY A 284 6.90 -1.27 -14.35
N PHE A 285 7.20 -2.06 -13.32
CA PHE A 285 8.30 -3.03 -13.36
C PHE A 285 8.10 -4.11 -14.45
N LEU A 286 6.87 -4.61 -14.61
CA LEU A 286 6.53 -5.62 -15.62
C LEU A 286 6.45 -5.07 -17.06
N GLU A 287 6.29 -3.76 -17.25
CA GLU A 287 6.53 -3.11 -18.56
C GLU A 287 8.04 -3.01 -18.87
N GLY A 288 8.90 -3.05 -17.84
CA GLY A 288 10.36 -3.18 -17.94
C GLY A 288 10.81 -4.61 -18.25
N THR A 289 12.02 -5.01 -17.85
CA THR A 289 12.47 -6.41 -18.05
C THR A 289 12.14 -7.35 -16.89
N THR A 290 11.37 -6.89 -15.90
CA THR A 290 10.94 -7.70 -14.75
C THR A 290 9.99 -8.80 -15.20
N VAL A 291 10.17 -10.01 -14.65
CA VAL A 291 9.29 -11.17 -14.91
C VAL A 291 8.37 -11.49 -13.73
N ALA A 292 8.73 -11.02 -12.52
CA ALA A 292 7.88 -11.12 -11.35
C ALA A 292 8.05 -9.95 -10.36
N VAL A 293 6.94 -9.52 -9.76
CA VAL A 293 6.90 -8.57 -8.67
C VAL A 293 6.14 -9.21 -7.50
N VAL A 294 6.83 -9.38 -6.38
CA VAL A 294 6.21 -9.69 -5.09
C VAL A 294 6.09 -8.38 -4.33
N GLY A 295 4.88 -7.92 -4.07
CA GLY A 295 4.64 -6.63 -3.42
C GLY A 295 3.42 -6.67 -2.52
N THR A 296 3.17 -5.61 -1.78
CA THR A 296 2.20 -5.61 -0.70
C THR A 296 0.83 -5.13 -1.19
N ILE A 297 -0.21 -5.60 -0.51
CA ILE A 297 -1.61 -5.32 -0.85
C ILE A 297 -2.23 -4.44 0.23
N GLY A 298 -2.60 -3.21 -0.11
CA GLY A 298 -3.14 -2.25 0.86
C GLY A 298 -2.07 -1.57 1.73
N LEU A 299 -2.39 -1.26 2.99
CA LEU A 299 -1.39 -0.74 3.94
C LEU A 299 -0.35 -1.82 4.27
N HIS A 300 0.91 -1.43 4.37
CA HIS A 300 1.98 -2.34 4.79
C HIS A 300 2.91 -1.72 5.84
N VAL A 301 3.28 -2.52 6.84
CA VAL A 301 4.33 -2.18 7.82
C VAL A 301 5.60 -2.94 7.44
N ALA A 302 6.63 -2.21 7.01
CA ALA A 302 7.87 -2.80 6.51
C ALA A 302 8.66 -3.58 7.59
N TYR A 303 8.93 -4.85 7.33
CA TYR A 303 9.64 -5.75 8.23
C TYR A 303 10.66 -6.59 7.44
N ARG A 304 11.95 -6.36 7.71
CA ARG A 304 13.07 -6.88 6.91
C ARG A 304 13.08 -8.41 6.75
N PRO A 305 12.85 -9.23 7.79
CA PRO A 305 12.87 -10.69 7.67
C PRO A 305 11.89 -11.30 6.65
N PHE A 306 10.85 -10.58 6.23
CA PHE A 306 9.94 -11.07 5.18
C PHE A 306 10.63 -11.36 3.84
N TYR A 307 11.74 -10.68 3.51
CA TYR A 307 12.53 -11.10 2.36
C TYR A 307 13.29 -12.39 2.66
N ASP A 308 13.86 -12.52 3.86
CA ASP A 308 14.66 -13.67 4.28
C ASP A 308 13.81 -14.95 4.28
N ASP A 309 12.54 -14.87 4.71
CA ASP A 309 11.55 -15.95 4.64
C ASP A 309 11.27 -16.37 3.17
N LEU A 310 11.08 -15.41 2.27
CA LEU A 310 10.86 -15.66 0.85
C LEU A 310 12.08 -16.32 0.20
N ALA A 311 13.27 -15.78 0.45
CA ALA A 311 14.52 -16.29 -0.11
C ALA A 311 14.89 -17.66 0.44
N GLY A 312 14.67 -17.91 1.74
CA GLY A 312 14.83 -19.22 2.34
C GLY A 312 13.90 -20.27 1.72
N ALA A 313 12.64 -19.90 1.43
CA ALA A 313 11.71 -20.79 0.73
C ALA A 313 12.14 -21.09 -0.71
N LEU A 314 12.54 -20.07 -1.48
CA LEU A 314 13.03 -20.22 -2.86
C LEU A 314 14.32 -21.06 -2.92
N HIS A 315 15.29 -20.80 -2.04
CA HIS A 315 16.52 -21.58 -1.92
C HIS A 315 16.25 -23.04 -1.49
N GLY A 316 15.20 -23.27 -0.70
CA GLY A 316 14.66 -24.59 -0.39
C GLY A 316 13.94 -25.30 -1.55
N GLY A 317 13.98 -24.75 -2.77
CA GLY A 317 13.40 -25.33 -3.98
C GLY A 317 11.91 -25.07 -4.18
N ALA A 318 11.27 -24.22 -3.36
CA ALA A 318 9.88 -23.85 -3.55
C ALA A 318 9.69 -23.02 -4.83
N ARG A 319 8.53 -23.14 -5.47
CA ARG A 319 8.15 -22.23 -6.58
C ARG A 319 7.71 -20.88 -6.03
N LEU A 320 7.75 -19.83 -6.87
CA LEU A 320 7.53 -18.46 -6.43
C LEU A 320 6.17 -18.25 -5.72
N GLY A 321 5.09 -18.86 -6.21
CA GLY A 321 3.78 -18.81 -5.54
C GLY A 321 3.74 -19.58 -4.22
N GLU A 322 4.46 -20.69 -4.09
CA GLU A 322 4.59 -21.44 -2.83
C GLU A 322 5.40 -20.64 -1.80
N ALA A 323 6.47 -19.96 -2.24
CA ALA A 323 7.29 -19.09 -1.41
C ALA A 323 6.48 -17.87 -0.92
N VAL A 324 5.67 -17.25 -1.78
CA VAL A 324 4.75 -16.16 -1.40
C VAL A 324 3.63 -16.65 -0.48
N ALA A 325 3.10 -17.86 -0.67
CA ALA A 325 2.11 -18.45 0.23
C ALA A 325 2.68 -18.71 1.63
N ARG A 326 3.92 -19.24 1.73
CA ARG A 326 4.64 -19.42 3.00
C ARG A 326 4.96 -18.08 3.67
N LEU A 327 5.44 -17.10 2.89
CA LEU A 327 5.67 -15.74 3.37
C LEU A 327 4.38 -15.17 3.99
N ASN A 328 3.24 -15.25 3.30
CA ASN A 328 1.96 -14.76 3.83
C ASN A 328 1.55 -15.45 5.15
N GLN A 329 1.91 -16.72 5.38
CA GLN A 329 1.65 -17.40 6.66
C GLN A 329 2.48 -16.79 7.81
N VAL A 330 3.79 -16.58 7.58
CA VAL A 330 4.69 -15.93 8.58
C VAL A 330 4.29 -14.47 8.79
N ALA A 331 3.98 -13.76 7.71
CA ALA A 331 3.69 -12.34 7.73
C ALA A 331 2.35 -12.02 8.40
N VAL A 332 1.33 -12.85 8.22
CA VAL A 332 0.08 -12.76 9.02
C VAL A 332 0.34 -13.02 10.50
N ALA A 333 1.29 -13.90 10.87
CA ALA A 333 1.62 -14.15 12.27
C ALA A 333 2.36 -12.98 12.96
N GLU A 334 3.25 -12.26 12.25
CA GLU A 334 4.01 -11.14 12.82
C GLU A 334 3.34 -9.76 12.66
N GLY A 335 2.72 -9.49 11.50
CA GLY A 335 2.17 -8.19 11.13
C GLY A 335 0.69 -8.19 10.73
N GLY A 336 0.04 -9.35 10.68
CA GLY A 336 -1.40 -9.46 10.44
C GLY A 336 -1.84 -9.01 9.04
N GLU A 337 -2.93 -8.25 8.98
CA GLU A 337 -3.48 -7.71 7.73
C GLU A 337 -2.53 -6.73 7.04
N SER A 338 -1.74 -5.97 7.80
CA SER A 338 -0.77 -4.99 7.30
C SER A 338 0.57 -5.61 6.88
N ALA A 339 0.58 -6.90 6.56
CA ALA A 339 1.75 -7.67 6.16
C ALA A 339 1.42 -8.69 5.06
N ARG A 340 0.49 -8.35 4.15
CA ARG A 340 0.07 -9.25 3.05
C ARG A 340 0.74 -8.92 1.72
N PHE A 341 1.14 -9.98 1.02
CA PHE A 341 1.86 -9.95 -0.25
C PHE A 341 1.07 -10.59 -1.39
N GLY A 342 1.07 -9.93 -2.55
CA GLY A 342 0.58 -10.45 -3.82
C GLY A 342 1.73 -10.70 -4.79
N LEU A 343 1.51 -11.61 -5.73
CA LEU A 343 2.46 -11.96 -6.79
C LEU A 343 1.92 -11.52 -8.16
N LEU A 344 2.58 -10.55 -8.78
CA LEU A 344 2.43 -10.30 -10.21
C LEU A 344 3.52 -11.08 -10.95
N GLY A 345 3.15 -11.97 -11.86
CA GLY A 345 4.05 -12.97 -12.47
C GLY A 345 3.55 -14.40 -12.27
N ASP A 346 4.29 -15.36 -12.82
CA ASP A 346 3.90 -16.77 -12.81
C ASP A 346 4.28 -17.44 -11.48
N PRO A 347 3.34 -18.07 -10.74
CA PRO A 347 3.63 -18.71 -9.45
C PRO A 347 4.49 -19.96 -9.58
N ALA A 348 4.57 -20.58 -10.76
CA ALA A 348 5.37 -21.77 -11.01
C ALA A 348 6.81 -21.43 -11.45
N LEU A 349 7.14 -20.15 -11.63
CA LEU A 349 8.47 -19.68 -12.03
C LEU A 349 9.55 -20.16 -11.05
N PRO A 350 10.59 -20.89 -11.51
CA PRO A 350 11.78 -21.13 -10.71
C PRO A 350 12.65 -19.87 -10.69
N VAL A 351 12.83 -19.28 -9.51
CA VAL A 351 13.71 -18.12 -9.30
C VAL A 351 14.77 -18.50 -8.29
N ASP A 352 16.04 -18.33 -8.68
CA ASP A 352 17.17 -18.44 -7.76
C ASP A 352 17.42 -17.08 -7.11
N VAL A 353 17.53 -17.06 -5.78
CA VAL A 353 17.89 -15.88 -4.98
C VAL A 353 18.87 -16.31 -3.89
N PRO A 354 19.92 -15.52 -3.61
CA PRO A 354 20.90 -15.86 -2.59
C PRO A 354 20.28 -15.78 -1.19
N ALA A 355 20.48 -16.85 -0.41
CA ALA A 355 20.03 -16.94 0.97
C ALA A 355 20.71 -15.89 1.87
N SER A 356 19.95 -15.35 2.82
CA SER A 356 20.44 -14.49 3.90
C SER A 356 20.58 -15.27 5.22
N ILE A 357 21.24 -14.67 6.21
CA ILE A 357 21.57 -15.31 7.50
C ILE A 357 20.74 -14.63 8.61
N THR A 358 19.81 -15.36 9.22
CA THR A 358 18.87 -14.85 10.24
C THR A 358 19.19 -15.35 11.65
N ARG A 359 18.81 -14.61 12.70
CA ARG A 359 19.08 -14.93 14.13
C ARG A 359 17.93 -14.46 15.05
N GLU A 360 17.57 -15.26 16.06
CA GLU A 360 16.33 -15.11 16.86
C GLU A 360 16.43 -14.31 18.19
N ALA A 361 15.29 -13.79 18.70
CA ALA A 361 15.08 -13.36 20.10
C ALA A 361 13.59 -13.42 20.54
N ARG A 362 13.33 -13.57 21.87
CA ARG A 362 11.99 -13.76 22.50
C ARG A 362 11.51 -12.58 23.39
N ARG A 363 10.22 -12.58 23.82
CA ARG A 363 9.55 -11.53 24.63
C ARG A 363 8.64 -12.12 25.76
N ALA A 364 8.18 -11.29 26.72
CA ALA A 364 7.38 -11.68 27.92
C ALA A 364 6.29 -10.62 28.31
N PRO A 365 5.29 -10.92 29.19
CA PRO A 365 3.97 -10.22 29.24
C PRO A 365 3.60 -9.39 30.52
N GLU A 366 2.32 -9.00 30.63
CA GLU A 366 1.64 -7.92 31.41
C GLU A 366 0.52 -8.42 32.35
N VAL A 367 0.17 -7.70 33.45
CA VAL A 367 -1.15 -7.77 34.15
C VAL A 367 -1.55 -6.47 34.93
N GLU A 368 -2.62 -5.79 34.46
CA GLU A 368 -3.89 -5.26 35.08
C GLU A 368 -4.13 -4.61 36.50
N PRO A 369 -5.26 -3.85 36.72
CA PRO A 369 -5.41 -2.68 37.65
C PRO A 369 -6.76 -2.55 38.47
N VAL A 370 -7.27 -1.30 38.75
CA VAL A 370 -8.70 -0.81 38.95
C VAL A 370 -9.14 -0.14 40.30
N ASP A 371 -10.06 0.86 40.22
CA ASP A 371 -11.32 1.11 41.02
C ASP A 371 -11.66 2.61 41.18
N ASP A 372 -12.93 3.08 41.15
CA ASP A 372 -13.54 3.69 39.95
C ASP A 372 -13.88 5.22 39.83
N GLN A 373 -14.21 6.06 40.84
CA GLN A 373 -14.87 7.39 40.51
C GLN A 373 -13.98 8.64 40.18
N LEU A 374 -13.09 9.14 41.06
CA LEU A 374 -11.95 10.01 40.66
C LEU A 374 -10.96 9.22 39.76
N ILE A 375 -11.24 7.93 39.65
CA ILE A 375 -10.50 6.94 38.90
C ILE A 375 -11.08 6.81 37.50
N ALA A 376 -12.30 7.26 37.20
CA ALA A 376 -12.72 7.57 35.83
C ALA A 376 -11.81 8.69 35.26
N ALA A 377 -11.47 9.69 36.09
CA ALA A 377 -10.45 10.67 35.73
C ALA A 377 -9.03 10.03 35.66
N GLN A 378 -8.70 9.04 36.49
CA GLN A 378 -7.46 8.25 36.29
C GLN A 378 -7.51 7.27 35.11
N THR A 379 -8.69 6.86 34.62
CA THR A 379 -8.87 6.05 33.41
C THR A 379 -8.57 6.94 32.22
N VAL A 380 -9.08 8.19 32.20
CA VAL A 380 -8.71 9.19 31.20
C VAL A 380 -7.21 9.49 31.26
N LEU A 381 -6.63 9.74 32.44
CA LEU A 381 -5.18 9.95 32.58
C LEU A 381 -4.35 8.71 32.21
N GLY A 382 -4.84 7.50 32.52
CA GLY A 382 -4.21 6.23 32.20
C GLY A 382 -4.26 5.91 30.70
N ARG A 383 -5.36 6.27 30.01
CA ARG A 383 -5.45 6.28 28.55
C ARG A 383 -4.44 7.28 27.98
N LEU A 384 -4.44 8.54 28.44
CA LEU A 384 -3.45 9.54 28.03
C LEU A 384 -2.00 9.09 28.31
N ARG A 385 -1.75 8.31 29.37
CA ARG A 385 -0.44 7.69 29.66
C ARG A 385 -0.12 6.57 28.68
N SER A 386 -1.07 5.71 28.33
CA SER A 386 -0.86 4.65 27.34
C SER A 386 -0.61 5.23 25.94
N LEU A 387 -1.21 6.38 25.62
CA LEU A 387 -0.91 7.15 24.39
C LEU A 387 0.54 7.63 24.28
N LEU A 388 1.33 7.71 25.36
CA LEU A 388 2.78 7.96 25.27
C LEU A 388 3.54 6.87 24.50
N ALA A 389 2.94 5.68 24.32
CA ALA A 389 3.48 4.64 23.45
C ALA A 389 3.31 4.96 21.95
N LEU A 390 2.42 5.89 21.57
CA LEU A 390 2.32 6.44 20.21
C LEU A 390 3.24 7.66 20.04
N GLU A 391 3.43 8.10 18.79
CA GLU A 391 4.14 9.35 18.46
C GLU A 391 3.23 10.57 18.55
N LEU A 392 2.55 10.72 19.70
CA LEU A 392 1.69 11.86 19.99
C LEU A 392 2.45 12.91 20.83
N PRO A 393 2.31 14.21 20.55
CA PRO A 393 2.95 15.29 21.30
C PRO A 393 2.22 15.54 22.64
N LEU A 394 2.36 14.60 23.57
CA LEU A 394 1.84 14.62 24.93
C LEU A 394 2.92 15.10 25.90
N ASP A 395 2.59 16.11 26.72
CA ASP A 395 3.46 16.57 27.79
C ASP A 395 3.41 15.58 28.98
N GLU A 396 4.39 14.68 29.05
CA GLU A 396 4.53 13.69 30.12
C GLU A 396 4.70 14.34 31.51
N GLY A 397 5.33 15.53 31.59
CA GLY A 397 5.52 16.26 32.84
C GLY A 397 4.20 16.81 33.38
N ARG A 398 3.39 17.42 32.50
CA ARG A 398 2.03 17.85 32.82
C ARG A 398 1.14 16.66 33.18
N LEU A 399 1.19 15.58 32.40
CA LEU A 399 0.41 14.37 32.68
C LEU A 399 0.75 13.76 34.05
N THR A 400 2.05 13.62 34.36
CA THR A 400 2.52 13.14 35.67
C THR A 400 2.06 14.05 36.82
N THR A 401 2.01 15.36 36.60
CA THR A 401 1.47 16.32 37.58
C THR A 401 -0.02 16.08 37.82
N LEU A 402 -0.81 15.88 36.77
CA LEU A 402 -2.26 15.61 36.88
C LEU A 402 -2.56 14.27 37.56
N GLU A 403 -1.78 13.23 37.28
CA GLU A 403 -1.86 11.96 38.03
C GLU A 403 -1.61 12.16 39.54
N GLN A 404 -0.64 13.00 39.91
CA GLN A 404 -0.38 13.32 41.32
C GLN A 404 -1.50 14.13 41.96
N VAL A 405 -2.16 15.05 41.23
CA VAL A 405 -3.36 15.75 41.70
C VAL A 405 -4.51 14.76 41.90
N ALA A 406 -4.78 13.87 40.93
CA ALA A 406 -5.82 12.85 41.04
C ALA A 406 -5.59 11.90 42.23
N ARG A 407 -4.36 11.39 42.40
CA ARG A 407 -3.99 10.53 43.55
C ARG A 407 -4.16 11.25 44.89
N ARG A 408 -3.81 12.54 44.99
CA ARG A 408 -4.06 13.34 46.20
C ARG A 408 -5.55 13.59 46.43
N GLY A 409 -6.32 13.79 45.36
CA GLY A 409 -7.78 13.93 45.41
C GLY A 409 -8.48 12.69 45.96
N LEU A 410 -8.00 11.48 45.62
CA LEU A 410 -8.56 10.20 46.11
C LEU A 410 -8.43 10.01 47.62
N LEU A 411 -7.33 10.52 48.18
CA LEU A 411 -7.05 10.47 49.60
C LEU A 411 -7.71 11.64 50.36
N ALA A 412 -8.26 12.62 49.64
CA ALA A 412 -8.96 13.77 50.21
C ALA A 412 -10.45 13.47 50.46
N ARG A 413 -11.10 14.34 51.24
CA ARG A 413 -12.54 14.27 51.54
C ARG A 413 -13.16 15.66 51.42
N GLY A 414 -14.45 15.70 51.09
CA GLY A 414 -15.24 16.93 51.01
C GLY A 414 -14.71 17.91 49.96
N GLN A 415 -14.70 19.21 50.26
CA GLN A 415 -14.37 20.27 49.30
C GLN A 415 -13.03 20.04 48.57
N ARG A 416 -12.00 19.54 49.25
CA ARG A 416 -10.68 19.26 48.64
C ARG A 416 -10.73 18.19 47.54
N GLN A 417 -11.64 17.23 47.65
CA GLN A 417 -11.86 16.20 46.62
C GLN A 417 -12.55 16.81 45.38
N VAL A 418 -13.51 17.72 45.59
CA VAL A 418 -14.20 18.45 44.52
C VAL A 418 -13.25 19.40 43.79
N ASP A 419 -12.38 20.10 44.52
CA ASP A 419 -11.40 21.02 43.93
C ASP A 419 -10.33 20.25 43.12
N ALA A 420 -9.82 19.12 43.64
CA ALA A 420 -8.91 18.25 42.90
C ALA A 420 -9.56 17.66 41.64
N LEU A 421 -10.84 17.27 41.69
CA LEU A 421 -11.57 16.82 40.49
C LEU A 421 -11.72 17.93 39.45
N ARG A 422 -11.96 19.19 39.89
CA ARG A 422 -12.03 20.35 39.00
C ARG A 422 -10.68 20.63 38.33
N GLU A 423 -9.60 20.61 39.12
CA GLU A 423 -8.22 20.82 38.64
C GLU A 423 -7.81 19.74 37.63
N VAL A 424 -8.09 18.46 37.92
CA VAL A 424 -7.80 17.35 36.99
C VAL A 424 -8.61 17.49 35.70
N ARG A 425 -9.91 17.78 35.76
CA ARG A 425 -10.74 17.97 34.56
C ARG A 425 -10.26 19.12 33.68
N GLN A 426 -9.93 20.27 34.28
CA GLN A 426 -9.37 21.41 33.55
C GLN A 426 -8.01 21.05 32.93
N GLY A 427 -7.11 20.44 33.70
CA GLY A 427 -5.79 20.07 33.21
C GLY A 427 -5.80 19.00 32.11
N VAL A 428 -6.76 18.07 32.15
CA VAL A 428 -7.03 17.11 31.08
C VAL A 428 -7.51 17.82 29.81
N ASP A 429 -8.46 18.77 29.91
CA ASP A 429 -8.91 19.57 28.76
C ASP A 429 -7.77 20.40 28.15
N GLU A 430 -6.97 21.07 28.99
CA GLU A 430 -5.77 21.81 28.58
C GLU A 430 -4.77 20.93 27.83
N LEU A 431 -4.46 19.74 28.37
CA LEU A 431 -3.53 18.78 27.77
C LEU A 431 -4.08 18.20 26.46
N GLN A 432 -5.37 17.85 26.41
CA GLN A 432 -6.01 17.40 25.17
C GLN A 432 -6.01 18.50 24.11
N SER A 433 -6.18 19.77 24.50
CA SER A 433 -6.12 20.92 23.60
C SER A 433 -4.72 21.18 23.04
N SER A 434 -3.69 21.16 23.89
CA SER A 434 -2.31 21.38 23.45
C SER A 434 -1.83 20.23 22.54
N THR A 435 -2.04 18.97 22.95
CA THR A 435 -1.66 17.81 22.13
C THR A 435 -2.41 17.77 20.80
N THR A 436 -3.72 18.06 20.76
CA THR A 436 -4.45 18.07 19.48
C THR A 436 -3.95 19.18 18.56
N ARG A 437 -3.60 20.35 19.11
CA ARG A 437 -3.05 21.48 18.35
C ARG A 437 -1.66 21.17 17.80
N GLU A 438 -0.78 20.64 18.63
CA GLU A 438 0.59 20.28 18.24
C GLU A 438 0.59 19.13 17.23
N LEU A 439 -0.26 18.12 17.41
CA LEU A 439 -0.45 17.05 16.43
C LEU A 439 -0.92 17.59 15.08
N VAL A 440 -1.84 18.56 15.07
CA VAL A 440 -2.30 19.24 13.85
C VAL A 440 -1.17 20.01 13.16
N HIS A 441 -0.22 20.56 13.91
CA HIS A 441 0.99 21.16 13.35
C HIS A 441 1.95 20.08 12.80
N GLN A 442 2.25 19.05 13.58
CA GLN A 442 3.13 17.94 13.18
C GLN A 442 2.61 17.22 11.93
N VAL A 443 1.31 16.95 11.82
CA VAL A 443 0.68 16.35 10.62
C VAL A 443 0.88 17.20 9.37
N HIS A 444 0.84 18.53 9.51
CA HIS A 444 1.07 19.45 8.40
C HIS A 444 2.55 19.55 8.03
N ASP A 445 3.40 19.73 9.04
CA ASP A 445 4.80 20.09 8.85
C ASP A 445 5.73 18.86 8.68
N THR A 446 5.21 17.63 8.83
CA THR A 446 5.96 16.37 8.65
C THR A 446 5.18 15.33 7.84
N TRP A 447 5.85 14.27 7.36
CA TRP A 447 5.22 13.11 6.72
C TRP A 447 4.61 12.16 7.76
N TRP A 448 3.73 12.70 8.60
CA TRP A 448 3.19 11.99 9.76
C TRP A 448 2.40 10.74 9.38
N GLY A 449 2.64 9.64 10.09
CA GLY A 449 1.83 8.43 10.09
C GLY A 449 1.47 8.03 11.52
N PHE A 450 0.29 7.43 11.71
CA PHE A 450 -0.31 7.16 13.03
C PHE A 450 0.63 6.46 14.02
N PHE A 451 1.45 5.54 13.54
CA PHE A 451 2.42 4.80 14.35
C PHE A 451 3.87 5.32 14.27
N GLY A 452 4.21 6.12 13.26
CA GLY A 452 5.59 6.37 12.86
C GLY A 452 6.47 5.10 12.86
N ASP A 453 7.63 5.17 13.49
CA ASP A 453 8.58 4.05 13.61
C ASP A 453 8.13 3.02 14.65
N ARG A 454 7.14 3.36 15.49
CA ARG A 454 6.63 2.53 16.58
C ARG A 454 5.61 1.48 16.15
N ALA A 455 5.31 1.32 14.86
CA ALA A 455 4.38 0.29 14.36
C ALA A 455 4.76 -1.13 14.85
N ARG A 456 6.06 -1.42 14.96
CA ARG A 456 6.61 -2.69 15.48
C ARG A 456 6.40 -2.92 16.98
N ALA A 457 5.99 -1.88 17.71
CA ALA A 457 5.59 -2.00 19.11
C ALA A 457 4.18 -2.62 19.25
N PHE A 458 3.42 -2.78 18.17
CA PHE A 458 2.10 -3.40 18.16
C PHE A 458 2.14 -4.83 17.58
N ARG A 459 1.10 -5.60 17.89
CA ARG A 459 0.77 -6.88 17.25
C ARG A 459 -0.72 -6.92 16.95
N GLN A 460 -1.12 -7.50 15.83
CA GLN A 460 -2.53 -7.82 15.60
C GLN A 460 -2.99 -8.88 16.61
N VAL A 461 -4.20 -8.71 17.15
CA VAL A 461 -4.85 -9.67 18.07
C VAL A 461 -6.22 -10.15 17.55
N ASP A 462 -6.90 -9.36 16.72
CA ASP A 462 -8.14 -9.72 16.03
C ASP A 462 -8.21 -9.02 14.65
N ALA A 463 -8.93 -9.60 13.70
CA ALA A 463 -9.21 -9.01 12.40
C ALA A 463 -10.54 -9.52 11.85
N VAL A 464 -11.48 -8.61 11.63
CA VAL A 464 -12.85 -8.92 11.20
C VAL A 464 -13.13 -8.28 9.84
N PRO A 465 -13.40 -9.05 8.76
CA PRO A 465 -13.84 -8.52 7.48
C PRO A 465 -15.12 -7.70 7.61
N VAL A 466 -15.19 -6.56 6.91
CA VAL A 466 -16.35 -5.67 6.91
C VAL A 466 -16.53 -5.03 5.54
N ALA A 467 -17.76 -4.65 5.19
CA ALA A 467 -17.99 -3.83 4.01
C ALA A 467 -17.33 -2.45 4.21
N CYS A 468 -16.57 -1.99 3.21
CA CYS A 468 -15.95 -0.68 3.22
C CYS A 468 -17.02 0.42 3.23
N PRO A 469 -17.09 1.31 4.23
CA PRO A 469 -18.11 2.37 4.29
C PRO A 469 -17.98 3.41 3.17
N GLN A 470 -16.89 3.37 2.39
CA GLN A 470 -16.60 4.35 1.32
C GLN A 470 -16.83 3.81 -0.09
N CYS A 471 -16.48 2.55 -0.36
CA CYS A 471 -16.68 1.93 -1.68
C CYS A 471 -17.71 0.80 -1.71
N GLY A 472 -18.30 0.45 -0.56
CA GLY A 472 -19.32 -0.60 -0.42
C GLY A 472 -18.84 -2.04 -0.63
N ARG A 473 -17.55 -2.26 -0.98
CA ARG A 473 -16.98 -3.59 -1.24
C ARG A 473 -16.53 -4.27 0.05
N ASP A 474 -16.56 -5.61 0.07
CA ASP A 474 -15.98 -6.47 1.12
C ASP A 474 -14.44 -6.55 1.09
N SER A 475 -13.81 -5.47 0.63
CA SER A 475 -12.35 -5.29 0.56
C SER A 475 -11.77 -4.61 1.81
N ALA A 476 -12.56 -4.47 2.88
CA ALA A 476 -12.17 -3.84 4.13
C ALA A 476 -12.13 -4.81 5.31
N VAL A 477 -11.33 -4.45 6.30
CA VAL A 477 -11.08 -5.22 7.51
C VAL A 477 -10.95 -4.27 8.70
N ARG A 478 -11.60 -4.62 9.81
CA ARG A 478 -11.39 -3.98 11.10
C ARG A 478 -10.35 -4.77 11.87
N VAL A 479 -9.20 -4.15 12.10
CA VAL A 479 -8.03 -4.74 12.76
C VAL A 479 -7.95 -4.28 14.20
N GLU A 480 -7.70 -5.19 15.13
CA GLU A 480 -7.39 -4.90 16.53
C GLU A 480 -5.91 -5.17 16.78
N MET A 481 -5.19 -4.17 17.30
CA MET A 481 -3.75 -4.20 17.52
C MET A 481 -3.42 -3.86 18.98
N ALA A 482 -2.97 -4.85 19.74
CA ALA A 482 -2.48 -4.63 21.10
C ALA A 482 -1.00 -4.24 21.09
N HIS A 483 -0.60 -3.34 22.00
CA HIS A 483 0.80 -3.06 22.24
C HIS A 483 1.54 -4.31 22.78
N ARG A 484 2.79 -4.53 22.36
CA ARG A 484 3.63 -5.69 22.71
C ARG A 484 4.34 -5.54 24.08
N LEU A 485 4.16 -4.42 24.78
CA LEU A 485 4.62 -4.21 26.17
C LEU A 485 3.46 -3.91 27.12
N PRO A 486 3.64 -4.15 28.44
CA PRO A 486 2.66 -3.88 29.50
C PRO A 486 2.17 -2.42 29.67
N VAL A 487 1.39 -1.88 28.74
CA VAL A 487 0.93 -0.47 28.76
C VAL A 487 -0.58 -0.29 28.57
N GLY A 488 -1.36 -1.36 28.48
CA GLY A 488 -2.82 -1.27 28.31
C GLY A 488 -3.32 -0.52 27.07
N LEU A 489 -2.50 -0.39 26.01
CA LEU A 489 -2.89 0.29 24.76
C LEU A 489 -3.34 -0.73 23.70
N THR A 490 -4.56 -0.57 23.20
CA THR A 490 -5.07 -1.26 22.01
C THR A 490 -5.54 -0.24 20.97
N VAL A 491 -5.22 -0.50 19.71
CA VAL A 491 -5.54 0.34 18.55
C VAL A 491 -6.45 -0.44 17.62
N PHE A 492 -7.51 0.21 17.17
CA PHE A 492 -8.56 -0.33 16.31
C PHE A 492 -8.49 0.42 14.98
N ALA A 493 -8.07 -0.26 13.92
CA ALA A 493 -7.97 0.30 12.58
C ALA A 493 -9.10 -0.22 11.68
N LEU A 494 -9.60 0.63 10.79
CA LEU A 494 -10.45 0.23 9.68
C LEU A 494 -9.68 0.50 8.38
N GLN A 495 -9.26 -0.57 7.72
CA GLN A 495 -8.40 -0.55 6.55
C GLN A 495 -9.17 -1.12 5.36
N CYS A 496 -8.99 -0.55 4.17
CA CYS A 496 -9.56 -1.07 2.93
C CYS A 496 -8.47 -1.20 1.88
N ARG A 497 -8.33 -2.39 1.28
CA ARG A 497 -7.29 -2.67 0.26
C ARG A 497 -7.34 -1.70 -0.93
N ARG A 498 -8.54 -1.19 -1.26
CA ARG A 498 -8.77 -0.17 -2.30
C ARG A 498 -8.76 1.28 -1.80
N CYS A 499 -9.38 1.55 -0.66
CA CYS A 499 -9.56 2.94 -0.19
C CYS A 499 -8.43 3.43 0.71
N GLY A 500 -7.47 2.57 1.06
CA GLY A 500 -6.44 2.84 2.07
C GLY A 500 -6.98 2.71 3.49
N ASP A 501 -6.24 3.28 4.43
CA ASP A 501 -6.72 3.49 5.81
C ASP A 501 -7.91 4.43 5.81
N LEU A 502 -8.96 4.10 6.57
CA LEU A 502 -10.18 4.92 6.68
C LEU A 502 -10.21 5.63 8.04
N SER A 503 -9.99 4.87 9.11
CA SER A 503 -10.05 5.39 10.48
C SER A 503 -9.25 4.53 11.46
N TRP A 504 -8.80 5.17 12.53
CA TRP A 504 -8.09 4.57 13.65
C TRP A 504 -8.68 5.09 14.96
N SER A 505 -8.72 4.26 16.00
CA SER A 505 -9.15 4.63 17.35
C SER A 505 -8.34 3.88 18.39
N THR A 506 -8.14 4.45 19.58
CA THR A 506 -7.60 3.74 20.73
C THR A 506 -8.68 3.14 21.65
N ALA A 507 -9.92 3.04 21.15
CA ALA A 507 -11.06 2.43 21.83
C ALA A 507 -11.91 1.58 20.86
N ARG A 508 -12.34 0.39 21.31
CA ARG A 508 -13.13 -0.56 20.50
C ARG A 508 -14.50 0.00 20.12
N THR A 509 -15.08 0.72 21.08
CA THR A 509 -16.34 1.44 21.01
C THR A 509 -16.07 2.81 21.63
N PRO A 510 -15.56 3.78 20.86
CA PRO A 510 -15.19 5.08 21.40
C PRO A 510 -16.43 5.78 21.97
N ALA A 511 -16.24 6.59 23.01
CA ALA A 511 -17.33 7.34 23.66
C ALA A 511 -18.06 8.25 22.65
N VAL A 512 -17.30 8.81 21.71
CA VAL A 512 -17.77 9.59 20.57
C VAL A 512 -17.21 8.99 19.30
N GLU A 513 -18.04 8.52 18.38
CA GLU A 513 -17.63 7.97 17.09
C GLU A 513 -17.38 9.09 16.07
N LEU A 514 -16.13 9.22 15.59
CA LEU A 514 -15.75 10.11 14.49
C LEU A 514 -15.97 9.45 13.12
N THR A 515 -16.77 10.10 12.28
CA THR A 515 -16.92 9.76 10.84
C THR A 515 -16.68 10.99 9.96
N THR A 516 -16.13 10.80 8.76
CA THR A 516 -15.85 11.90 7.81
C THR A 516 -16.19 11.51 6.37
N ASN A 517 -16.26 12.50 5.48
CA ASN A 517 -16.24 12.26 4.05
C ASN A 517 -14.81 11.89 3.63
N HIS A 518 -14.55 10.60 3.41
CA HIS A 518 -13.23 10.05 3.08
C HIS A 518 -12.65 10.57 1.76
N VAL A 519 -13.51 11.00 0.82
CA VAL A 519 -13.08 11.63 -0.42
C VAL A 519 -13.78 12.98 -0.56
N VAL A 520 -13.00 14.04 -0.73
CA VAL A 520 -13.48 15.41 -0.95
C VAL A 520 -12.93 15.91 -2.28
N HIS A 521 -13.80 16.35 -3.18
CA HIS A 521 -13.40 17.00 -4.42
C HIS A 521 -13.33 18.51 -4.16
N ALA A 522 -12.17 19.13 -4.40
CA ALA A 522 -11.90 20.49 -3.96
C ALA A 522 -11.33 21.36 -5.09
N PRO A 523 -12.14 22.19 -5.77
CA PRO A 523 -11.65 23.15 -6.77
C PRO A 523 -10.66 24.16 -6.16
N LYS A 524 -9.57 24.44 -6.89
CA LYS A 524 -8.64 25.54 -6.58
C LYS A 524 -9.39 26.87 -6.53
N VAL A 525 -8.92 27.79 -5.69
CA VAL A 525 -9.43 29.17 -5.54
C VAL A 525 -10.88 29.28 -5.03
N GLN A 526 -11.58 28.17 -4.77
CA GLN A 526 -12.91 28.15 -4.18
C GLN A 526 -12.88 27.85 -2.67
N ASP A 527 -13.92 28.26 -1.95
CA ASP A 527 -14.11 27.93 -0.55
C ASP A 527 -14.66 26.50 -0.44
N ASN A 528 -13.81 25.59 0.03
CA ASN A 528 -14.09 24.18 0.18
C ASN A 528 -14.42 23.83 1.63
N GLY A 529 -15.07 22.68 1.84
CA GLY A 529 -15.46 22.22 3.17
C GLY A 529 -15.33 20.71 3.34
N LEU A 530 -14.67 20.28 4.41
CA LEU A 530 -14.77 18.93 4.95
C LEU A 530 -15.69 18.97 6.17
N THR A 531 -16.60 18.01 6.31
CA THR A 531 -17.42 17.85 7.52
C THR A 531 -17.11 16.53 8.21
N GLY A 532 -16.81 16.61 9.50
CA GLY A 532 -16.76 15.47 10.41
C GLY A 532 -18.05 15.40 11.24
N THR A 533 -18.53 14.19 11.47
CA THR A 533 -19.70 13.90 12.31
C THR A 533 -19.23 13.11 13.53
N PHE A 534 -19.63 13.59 14.71
CA PHE A 534 -19.21 13.07 16.01
C PHE A 534 -20.46 12.57 16.74
N ALA A 535 -20.64 11.25 16.82
CA ALA A 535 -21.83 10.64 17.43
C ALA A 535 -21.51 10.09 18.82
N ASN A 536 -22.05 10.72 19.86
CA ASN A 536 -21.95 10.22 21.23
C ASN A 536 -23.06 9.19 21.47
N ARG A 537 -22.66 7.93 21.72
CA ARG A 537 -23.59 6.82 21.96
C ARG A 537 -23.86 6.57 23.46
N GLY A 538 -23.17 7.28 24.35
CA GLY A 538 -23.38 7.20 25.80
C GLY A 538 -24.39 8.24 26.32
N ASP A 539 -24.81 8.11 27.57
CA ASP A 539 -25.84 8.97 28.18
C ASP A 539 -25.29 10.31 28.71
N THR A 540 -23.97 10.42 28.89
CA THR A 540 -23.29 11.62 29.40
C THR A 540 -22.75 12.49 28.28
N ALA A 541 -22.80 13.81 28.45
CA ALA A 541 -22.14 14.73 27.53
C ALA A 541 -20.62 14.61 27.60
N VAL A 542 -19.97 14.60 26.44
CA VAL A 542 -18.52 14.36 26.30
C VAL A 542 -17.83 15.62 25.79
N LEU A 543 -16.63 15.89 26.31
CA LEU A 543 -15.75 17.00 25.93
C LEU A 543 -14.43 16.48 25.35
N GLY A 544 -13.91 17.17 24.34
CA GLY A 544 -12.60 16.90 23.77
C GLY A 544 -12.15 17.95 22.79
N HIS A 545 -11.05 17.69 22.09
CA HIS A 545 -10.52 18.58 21.05
C HIS A 545 -10.40 17.83 19.74
N VAL A 546 -10.71 18.54 18.65
CA VAL A 546 -10.72 17.98 17.29
C VAL A 546 -9.93 18.88 16.35
N GLY A 547 -9.21 18.26 15.44
CA GLY A 547 -8.26 18.88 14.54
C GLY A 547 -8.44 18.43 13.10
N PHE A 548 -8.12 19.30 12.16
CA PHE A 548 -8.00 18.98 10.74
C PHE A 548 -6.67 19.52 10.23
N ALA A 549 -5.92 18.71 9.48
CA ALA A 549 -4.69 19.10 8.81
C ALA A 549 -4.52 18.34 7.49
N PHE A 550 -3.91 18.98 6.49
CA PHE A 550 -3.33 18.27 5.34
C PHE A 550 -2.04 17.57 5.76
N VAL A 551 -1.73 16.40 5.19
CA VAL A 551 -0.42 15.77 5.31
C VAL A 551 0.47 16.36 4.22
N ALA A 552 1.31 17.32 4.57
CA ALA A 552 2.06 18.12 3.59
C ALA A 552 3.59 17.94 3.69
N GLY A 553 4.13 17.36 4.76
CA GLY A 553 5.59 17.19 4.91
C GLY A 553 6.35 18.51 5.01
N GLY A 554 5.67 19.61 5.37
CA GLY A 554 6.22 20.97 5.32
C GLY A 554 6.37 21.54 3.90
N VAL A 555 5.89 20.86 2.86
CA VAL A 555 6.06 21.23 1.44
C VAL A 555 4.73 21.70 0.82
N GLY A 556 4.75 22.92 0.26
CA GLY A 556 3.71 23.45 -0.64
C GLY A 556 2.70 24.41 -0.01
N ASP A 557 1.91 25.08 -0.86
CA ASP A 557 0.93 26.11 -0.50
C ASP A 557 -0.37 25.55 0.13
N LEU A 558 -0.30 24.44 0.87
CA LEU A 558 -1.48 23.83 1.49
C LEU A 558 -1.94 24.61 2.75
N PRO A 559 -3.27 24.70 3.01
CA PRO A 559 -3.77 25.38 4.18
C PRO A 559 -3.33 24.73 5.50
N ARG A 560 -2.70 25.52 6.38
CA ARG A 560 -2.36 25.09 7.73
C ARG A 560 -3.56 24.53 8.48
N GLY A 561 -3.32 23.43 9.19
CA GLY A 561 -4.32 22.77 10.01
C GLY A 561 -4.84 23.64 11.16
N ARG A 562 -5.99 23.26 11.72
CA ARG A 562 -6.66 23.95 12.83
C ARG A 562 -7.30 22.96 13.80
N SER A 563 -7.19 23.24 15.10
CA SER A 563 -7.89 22.52 16.17
C SER A 563 -8.94 23.41 16.86
N ARG A 564 -9.96 22.78 17.45
CA ARG A 564 -11.03 23.42 18.25
C ARG A 564 -11.56 22.45 19.31
N PRO A 565 -12.14 22.94 20.42
CA PRO A 565 -12.93 22.09 21.30
C PRO A 565 -14.17 21.54 20.58
N VAL A 566 -14.64 20.37 21.01
CA VAL A 566 -15.92 19.77 20.63
C VAL A 566 -16.68 19.38 21.90
N HIS A 567 -18.00 19.56 21.88
CA HIS A 567 -18.90 19.14 22.94
C HIS A 567 -20.05 18.35 22.32
N VAL A 568 -20.20 17.09 22.71
CA VAL A 568 -21.20 16.17 22.15
C VAL A 568 -22.11 15.70 23.30
N PRO A 569 -23.36 16.20 23.40
CA PRO A 569 -24.31 15.73 24.41
C PRO A 569 -24.55 14.21 24.34
N GLY A 570 -24.96 13.61 25.46
CA GLY A 570 -25.31 12.19 25.49
C GLY A 570 -26.43 11.84 24.49
N GLY A 571 -26.28 10.72 23.78
CA GLY A 571 -27.19 10.27 22.73
C GLY A 571 -27.29 11.20 21.51
N ALA A 572 -26.42 12.21 21.38
CA ALA A 572 -26.50 13.23 20.35
C ALA A 572 -25.34 13.17 19.33
N THR A 573 -25.51 13.92 18.25
CA THR A 573 -24.53 14.04 17.17
C THR A 573 -24.13 15.50 16.98
N ALA A 574 -22.83 15.79 17.07
CA ALA A 574 -22.25 17.06 16.66
C ALA A 574 -21.70 16.98 15.23
N ARG A 575 -21.67 18.10 14.51
CA ARG A 575 -21.10 18.21 13.16
C ARG A 575 -20.14 19.40 13.10
N GLU A 576 -18.91 19.12 12.72
CA GLU A 576 -17.86 20.12 12.60
C GLU A 576 -17.42 20.24 11.15
N THR A 577 -17.64 21.41 10.54
CA THR A 577 -17.15 21.70 9.17
C THR A 577 -15.87 22.51 9.24
N TRP A 578 -14.79 22.01 8.62
CA TRP A 578 -13.56 22.75 8.40
C TRP A 578 -13.58 23.35 6.99
N ARG A 579 -13.62 24.69 6.92
CA ARG A 579 -13.52 25.41 5.66
C ARG A 579 -12.06 25.71 5.33
N PHE A 580 -11.68 25.48 4.08
CA PHE A 580 -10.35 25.76 3.57
C PHE A 580 -10.44 26.25 2.12
N ARG A 581 -9.43 26.98 1.66
CA ARG A 581 -9.32 27.46 0.28
C ARG A 581 -7.94 27.07 -0.23
N LEU A 582 -7.90 26.39 -1.36
CA LEU A 582 -6.65 25.98 -1.99
C LEU A 582 -6.17 27.10 -2.91
N ASP A 583 -4.89 27.46 -2.81
CA ASP A 583 -4.31 28.48 -3.69
C ASP A 583 -4.23 27.99 -5.15
N GLU A 584 -4.09 28.90 -6.10
CA GLU A 584 -3.90 28.58 -7.52
C GLU A 584 -2.61 27.78 -7.77
N ARG A 585 -1.59 27.99 -6.92
CA ARG A 585 -0.31 27.24 -6.91
C ARG A 585 -0.42 25.80 -6.41
N VAL A 586 -1.46 25.48 -5.62
CA VAL A 586 -1.68 24.10 -5.16
C VAL A 586 -1.97 23.23 -6.38
N GLN A 587 -1.11 22.26 -6.65
CA GLN A 587 -1.30 21.32 -7.76
C GLN A 587 -2.66 20.62 -7.72
N ALA A 588 -3.28 20.41 -8.88
CA ALA A 588 -4.41 19.51 -9.05
C ALA A 588 -3.91 18.07 -8.89
N ALA A 589 -3.92 17.62 -7.64
CA ALA A 589 -3.43 16.33 -7.20
C ALA A 589 -4.41 15.75 -6.18
N GLU A 590 -4.28 14.45 -5.93
CA GLU A 590 -4.74 13.92 -4.66
C GLU A 590 -3.78 14.33 -3.54
N ARG A 591 -4.33 14.91 -2.48
CA ARG A 591 -3.63 15.21 -1.22
C ARG A 591 -4.24 14.38 -0.09
N TYR A 592 -3.41 13.92 0.83
CA TYR A 592 -3.87 13.35 2.09
C TYR A 592 -4.20 14.47 3.09
N ALA A 593 -5.22 14.24 3.90
CA ALA A 593 -5.55 15.02 5.08
C ALA A 593 -6.04 14.09 6.19
N VAL A 594 -6.03 14.60 7.42
CA VAL A 594 -6.43 13.88 8.63
C VAL A 594 -7.42 14.74 9.40
N VAL A 595 -8.50 14.12 9.86
CA VAL A 595 -9.28 14.62 11.00
C VAL A 595 -8.88 13.81 12.22
N THR A 596 -8.33 14.48 13.23
CA THR A 596 -7.91 13.86 14.49
C THR A 596 -8.81 14.35 15.63
N GLY A 597 -9.08 13.50 16.60
CA GLY A 597 -9.81 13.83 17.81
C GLY A 597 -9.13 13.22 19.02
N LEU A 598 -9.05 13.98 20.11
CA LEU A 598 -8.65 13.47 21.41
C LEU A 598 -9.76 13.80 22.40
N VAL A 599 -10.49 12.77 22.82
CA VAL A 599 -11.79 12.86 23.50
C VAL A 599 -11.78 11.87 24.67
N GLU A 600 -11.91 12.34 25.90
CA GLU A 600 -11.79 11.50 27.13
C GLU A 600 -10.57 10.55 27.15
N GLY A 601 -9.43 11.06 26.68
CA GLY A 601 -8.18 10.31 26.55
C GLY A 601 -8.16 9.26 25.42
N GLU A 602 -9.25 9.10 24.66
CA GLU A 602 -9.31 8.26 23.47
C GLU A 602 -8.84 9.07 22.26
N HIS A 603 -7.80 8.60 21.59
CA HIS A 603 -7.35 9.18 20.32
C HIS A 603 -8.08 8.53 19.16
N GLN A 604 -8.57 9.35 18.23
CA GLN A 604 -9.22 8.94 17.00
C GLN A 604 -8.63 9.70 15.82
N CYS A 605 -8.52 9.02 14.69
CA CYS A 605 -8.03 9.58 13.44
C CYS A 605 -8.92 9.07 12.30
N SER A 606 -9.33 9.96 11.40
CA SER A 606 -10.00 9.61 10.15
C SER A 606 -9.22 10.23 9.00
N TYR A 607 -8.85 9.40 8.04
CA TYR A 607 -8.10 9.80 6.87
C TYR A 607 -9.04 10.38 5.81
N VAL A 608 -8.56 11.35 5.04
CA VAL A 608 -9.34 12.05 4.02
C VAL A 608 -8.48 12.27 2.78
N PHE A 609 -9.02 11.90 1.62
CA PHE A 609 -8.44 12.12 0.31
C PHE A 609 -9.04 13.36 -0.34
N VAL A 610 -8.26 14.44 -0.38
CA VAL A 610 -8.66 15.69 -1.01
C VAL A 610 -8.20 15.70 -2.47
N ASN A 611 -9.13 15.43 -3.38
CA ASN A 611 -8.96 15.51 -4.83
C ASN A 611 -9.01 16.97 -5.28
N VAL A 612 -7.85 17.63 -5.40
CA VAL A 612 -7.76 19.02 -5.85
C VAL A 612 -8.10 19.14 -7.33
N LEU A 613 -9.12 19.89 -7.68
CA LEU A 613 -9.58 20.08 -9.07
C LEU A 613 -9.07 21.40 -9.66
N PRO A 614 -8.73 21.45 -10.96
CA PRO A 614 -8.33 22.70 -11.61
C PRO A 614 -9.48 23.71 -11.62
N ARG A 615 -9.13 25.00 -11.67
CA ARG A 615 -10.01 26.17 -11.51
C ARG A 615 -11.28 26.13 -12.38
N ASP A 616 -11.14 25.72 -13.63
CA ASP A 616 -12.18 25.86 -14.65
C ASP A 616 -13.05 24.60 -14.84
N ARG A 617 -12.87 23.56 -14.00
CA ARG A 617 -13.78 22.40 -13.96
C ARG A 617 -14.84 22.62 -12.88
N GLU A 618 -15.97 23.20 -13.29
CA GLU A 618 -17.24 22.96 -12.57
C GLU A 618 -17.49 21.45 -12.49
N VAL A 619 -17.79 20.95 -11.30
CA VAL A 619 -18.23 19.57 -11.10
C VAL A 619 -19.66 19.47 -11.61
N ARG A 620 -19.82 18.93 -12.82
CA ARG A 620 -21.14 18.59 -13.40
C ARG A 620 -21.75 17.35 -12.77
#